data_AF-A0A9X6ZD14-F1
#
_entry.id   AF-A0A9X6ZD14-F1
#
_cell.length_a   1.000
_cell.length_b   1.000
_cell.length_c   1.000
_cell.angle_alpha   90.00
_cell.angle_beta   90.00
_cell.angle_gamma   90.00
#
_symmetry.space_group_name_H-M   'P 1'
#
loop_
_entity.id
_entity.type
_entity.pdbx_description
1 polymer ?
#
loop_
_entity_poly.entity_id
_entity_poly.type
_entity_poly.pdbx_seq_one_letter_code
_entity_poly.pdbx_strand_id
1 'polypeptide(L)'
;MKLKERLYKGLGTGSFIYMIVLLSRNNSTFITKTEIISVLLISACAGIFTFIFDVERISYVFALVIHFFIMILVIFLISIYNHWIATFPTVDFFESIVLIYAFSWLISYLNTKKDAKELNMLLKNNKSI
;
A
#
# COMPACT_ATOMS: atom_id res chain seq x y z
N MET A 1 -2.24 8.78 14.21
CA MET A 1 -0.74 8.73 14.18
C MET A 1 -0.15 10.07 13.70
N LYS A 2 0.98 10.56 14.24
CA LYS A 2 1.55 11.86 13.80
C LYS A 2 2.12 11.75 12.38
N LEU A 3 2.06 12.83 11.59
CA LEU A 3 2.50 12.85 10.18
C LEU A 3 3.95 12.34 10.00
N LYS A 4 4.86 12.68 10.92
CA LYS A 4 6.26 12.24 10.88
C LYS A 4 6.40 10.72 11.02
N GLU A 5 5.60 10.10 11.89
CA GLU A 5 5.62 8.64 12.11
C GLU A 5 5.10 7.89 10.88
N ARG A 6 4.09 8.44 10.19
CA ARG A 6 3.58 7.92 8.91
C ARG A 6 4.66 7.89 7.84
N LEU A 7 5.36 9.02 7.71
CA LEU A 7 6.46 9.16 6.76
C LEU A 7 7.56 8.13 7.03
N TYR A 8 8.05 8.02 8.27
CA TYR A 8 9.11 7.08 8.59
C TYR A 8 8.72 5.62 8.41
N LYS A 9 7.48 5.25 8.77
CA LYS A 9 6.97 3.91 8.50
C LYS A 9 6.91 3.61 7.01
N GLY A 10 6.37 4.53 6.20
CA GLY A 10 6.30 4.37 4.75
C GLY A 10 7.67 4.22 4.12
N LEU A 11 8.60 5.14 4.43
CA LEU A 11 9.99 5.09 3.96
C LEU A 11 10.68 3.79 4.37
N GLY A 12 10.53 3.36 5.61
CA GLY A 12 11.14 2.12 6.12
C GLY A 12 10.62 0.89 5.38
N THR A 13 9.29 0.74 5.27
CA THR A 13 8.67 -0.39 4.58
C THR A 13 9.06 -0.44 3.09
N GLY A 14 8.94 0.68 2.38
CA GLY A 14 9.24 0.70 0.96
C GLY A 14 10.71 0.52 0.62
N SER A 15 11.63 1.07 1.44
CA SER A 15 13.06 0.83 1.28
C SER A 15 13.43 -0.64 1.52
N PHE A 16 12.82 -1.26 2.54
CA PHE A 16 13.04 -2.67 2.84
C PHE A 16 12.55 -3.58 1.70
N ILE A 17 11.33 -3.35 1.20
CA ILE A 17 10.78 -4.10 0.06
C ILE A 17 11.69 -3.93 -1.16
N TYR A 18 12.13 -2.70 -1.45
CA TYR A 18 13.00 -2.43 -2.58
C TYR A 18 14.34 -3.17 -2.47
N MET A 19 14.94 -3.24 -1.27
CA MET A 19 16.16 -4.04 -1.04
C MET A 19 15.94 -5.54 -1.29
N ILE A 20 14.79 -6.09 -0.91
CA ILE A 20 14.45 -7.50 -1.21
C ILE A 20 14.31 -7.72 -2.73
N VAL A 21 13.67 -6.79 -3.43
CA VAL A 21 13.52 -6.86 -4.90
C VAL A 21 14.90 -6.80 -5.56
N LEU A 22 15.79 -5.93 -5.09
CA LEU A 22 17.16 -5.86 -5.57
C LEU A 22 17.95 -7.14 -5.29
N LEU A 23 17.80 -7.72 -4.09
CA LEU A 23 18.46 -8.99 -3.72
C LEU A 23 17.99 -10.15 -4.60
N SER A 24 16.73 -10.12 -5.06
CA SER A 24 16.13 -11.16 -5.89
C SER A 24 16.50 -11.02 -7.38
N ARG A 25 17.10 -9.90 -7.80
CA ARG A 25 17.51 -9.66 -9.19
C ARG A 25 18.90 -10.22 -9.43
N ASN A 26 19.04 -11.05 -10.48
CA ASN A 26 20.31 -11.65 -10.87
C ASN A 26 21.18 -10.62 -11.63
N ASN A 27 21.93 -9.79 -10.89
CA ASN A 27 23.12 -9.00 -11.25
C ASN A 27 23.15 -8.10 -12.51
N SER A 28 22.10 -7.98 -13.32
CA SER A 28 22.18 -7.29 -14.63
C SER A 28 21.53 -5.91 -14.73
N THR A 29 21.01 -5.34 -13.63
CA THR A 29 20.35 -4.02 -13.68
C THR A 29 21.16 -2.95 -12.97
N PHE A 30 21.66 -1.96 -13.71
CA PHE A 30 22.24 -0.74 -13.14
C PHE A 30 21.18 0.03 -12.35
N ILE A 31 21.38 0.16 -11.04
CA ILE A 31 20.51 0.97 -10.19
C ILE A 31 20.87 2.44 -10.40
N THR A 32 19.92 3.24 -10.91
CA THR A 32 20.14 4.70 -11.07
C THR A 32 19.76 5.45 -9.80
N LYS A 33 20.35 6.64 -9.61
CA LYS A 33 19.97 7.53 -8.50
C LYS A 33 18.49 7.94 -8.59
N THR A 34 17.99 8.09 -9.81
CA THR A 34 16.59 8.46 -10.09
C THR A 34 15.62 7.37 -9.65
N GLU A 35 15.95 6.09 -9.86
CA GLU A 35 15.16 4.95 -9.36
C GLU A 35 15.01 5.01 -7.83
N ILE A 36 16.12 5.20 -7.12
CA ILE A 36 16.14 5.21 -5.66
C ILE A 36 15.28 6.36 -5.13
N ILE A 37 15.46 7.57 -5.68
CA ILE A 37 14.67 8.75 -5.28
C ILE A 37 13.18 8.51 -5.53
N SER A 38 12.84 7.88 -6.65
CA SER A 38 11.46 7.59 -7.03
C SER A 38 10.81 6.58 -6.09
N VAL A 39 11.51 5.51 -5.74
CA VAL A 39 11.03 4.53 -4.76
C VAL A 39 10.85 5.18 -3.39
N LEU A 40 11.78 6.04 -2.95
CA LEU A 40 11.64 6.78 -1.69
C LEU A 40 10.41 7.70 -1.71
N LEU A 41 10.14 8.36 -2.83
CA LEU A 41 8.97 9.23 -2.99
C LEU A 41 7.66 8.41 -2.95
N ILE A 42 7.58 7.30 -3.67
CA ILE A 42 6.44 6.36 -3.61
C ILE A 42 6.22 5.91 -2.16
N SER A 43 7.29 5.54 -1.47
CA SER A 43 7.27 5.05 -0.09
C SER A 43 6.79 6.12 0.91
N ALA A 44 7.24 7.36 0.73
CA ALA A 44 6.79 8.50 1.51
C ALA A 44 5.30 8.78 1.29
N CYS A 45 4.84 8.79 0.03
CA CYS A 45 3.43 8.94 -0.31
C CYS A 45 2.58 7.82 0.28
N ALA A 46 2.99 6.56 0.14
CA ALA A 46 2.32 5.41 0.74
C ALA A 46 2.14 5.58 2.25
N GLY A 47 3.21 5.97 2.94
CA GLY A 47 3.17 6.27 4.38
C GLY A 47 2.21 7.40 4.72
N ILE A 48 2.33 8.56 4.07
CA ILE A 48 1.51 9.74 4.34
C ILE A 48 0.03 9.44 4.11
N PHE A 49 -0.32 8.84 2.96
CA PHE A 49 -1.70 8.56 2.57
C PHE A 49 -2.39 7.49 3.42
N THR A 50 -1.68 6.82 4.32
CA THR A 50 -2.34 6.02 5.36
C THR A 50 -3.24 6.85 6.28
N PHE A 51 -3.17 8.19 6.25
CA PHE A 51 -4.07 9.05 7.05
C PHE A 51 -5.55 8.77 6.78
N ILE A 52 -5.88 8.29 5.58
CA ILE A 52 -7.26 7.98 5.20
C ILE A 52 -7.90 6.88 6.05
N PHE A 53 -7.09 6.00 6.64
CA PHE A 53 -7.55 4.95 7.56
C PHE A 53 -7.89 5.48 8.95
N ASP A 54 -7.45 6.69 9.33
CA ASP A 54 -7.83 7.30 10.61
C ASP A 54 -9.19 8.03 10.51
N VAL A 55 -9.79 8.11 9.32
CA VAL A 55 -11.07 8.81 9.13
C VAL A 55 -12.21 7.90 9.59
N GLU A 56 -12.72 8.14 10.80
CA GLU A 56 -13.80 7.34 11.42
C GLU A 56 -15.08 7.24 10.58
N ARG A 57 -15.34 8.24 9.72
CA ARG A 57 -16.53 8.29 8.87
C ARG A 57 -16.48 7.31 7.69
N ILE A 58 -15.31 6.75 7.39
CA ILE A 58 -15.04 5.92 6.22
C ILE A 58 -14.84 4.48 6.71
N SER A 59 -15.56 3.52 6.11
CA SER A 59 -15.31 2.11 6.42
C SER A 59 -13.89 1.72 6.01
N TYR A 60 -13.26 0.82 6.76
CA TYR A 60 -11.90 0.38 6.47
C TYR A 60 -11.72 -0.09 5.01
N VAL A 61 -12.71 -0.83 4.48
CA VAL A 61 -12.73 -1.30 3.09
C VAL A 61 -12.73 -0.11 2.11
N PHE A 62 -13.56 0.90 2.36
CA PHE A 62 -13.65 2.07 1.49
C PHE A 62 -12.38 2.93 1.57
N ALA A 63 -11.79 3.09 2.76
CA ALA A 63 -10.50 3.76 2.94
C ALA A 63 -9.39 3.06 2.15
N LEU A 64 -9.39 1.73 2.14
CA LEU A 64 -8.45 0.91 1.38
C LEU A 64 -8.60 1.11 -0.14
N VAL A 65 -9.83 1.14 -0.64
CA VAL A 65 -10.12 1.41 -2.06
C VAL A 65 -9.56 2.78 -2.47
N ILE A 66 -9.81 3.82 -1.67
CA ILE A 66 -9.34 5.16 -1.98
C ILE A 66 -7.81 5.22 -1.93
N HIS A 67 -7.20 4.64 -0.89
CA HIS A 67 -5.73 4.58 -0.77
C HIS A 67 -5.09 3.93 -1.99
N PHE A 68 -5.70 2.84 -2.49
CA PHE A 68 -5.23 2.15 -3.68
C PHE A 68 -5.26 3.03 -4.93
N PHE A 69 -6.36 3.72 -5.21
CA PHE A 69 -6.44 4.62 -6.38
C PHE A 69 -5.44 5.78 -6.28
N ILE A 70 -5.25 6.34 -5.09
CA ILE A 70 -4.24 7.37 -4.85
C ILE A 70 -2.84 6.82 -5.14
N MET A 71 -2.53 5.61 -4.69
CA MET A 71 -1.21 5.01 -4.93
C MET A 71 -0.99 4.63 -6.40
N ILE A 72 -2.02 4.19 -7.12
CA ILE A 72 -1.94 3.99 -8.57
C ILE A 72 -1.56 5.30 -9.25
N LEU A 73 -2.22 6.40 -8.89
CA LEU A 73 -1.94 7.71 -9.46
C LEU A 73 -0.48 8.14 -9.19
N VAL A 74 0.01 7.95 -7.96
CA VAL A 74 1.40 8.25 -7.60
C VAL A 74 2.38 7.43 -8.44
N ILE A 75 2.18 6.11 -8.51
CA ILE A 75 3.05 5.21 -9.27
C ILE A 75 3.01 5.57 -10.75
N PHE A 76 1.84 5.87 -11.30
CA PHE A 76 1.67 6.28 -12.69
C PHE A 76 2.45 7.56 -13.02
N LEU A 77 2.30 8.61 -12.19
CA LEU A 77 3.01 9.88 -12.38
C LEU A 77 4.54 9.70 -12.33
N ILE A 78 5.02 8.90 -11.38
CA ILE A 78 6.45 8.60 -11.23
C ILE A 78 6.96 7.73 -12.38
N SER A 79 6.14 6.80 -12.86
CA SER A 79 6.49 5.95 -14.01
C SER A 79 6.62 6.75 -15.30
N ILE A 80 5.78 7.77 -15.51
CA ILE A 80 5.92 8.72 -16.63
C ILE A 80 7.22 9.51 -16.48
N TYR A 81 7.48 10.05 -15.28
CA TYR A 81 8.67 10.85 -15.00
C TYR A 81 9.98 10.08 -15.23
N ASN A 82 10.04 8.80 -14.83
CA ASN A 82 11.22 7.96 -15.03
C ASN A 82 11.28 7.27 -16.40
N HIS A 83 10.28 7.49 -17.27
CA HIS A 83 10.14 6.76 -18.53
C HIS A 83 10.12 5.23 -18.35
N TRP A 84 9.61 4.73 -17.22
CA TRP A 84 9.44 3.29 -16.98
C TRP A 84 8.44 2.66 -17.95
N ILE A 85 7.51 3.45 -18.46
CA ILE A 85 6.44 3.02 -19.33
C ILE A 85 6.60 3.75 -20.68
N ALA A 86 7.10 3.03 -21.69
CA ALA A 86 7.26 3.56 -23.06
C ALA A 86 5.96 3.47 -23.89
N THR A 87 5.07 2.54 -23.52
CA THR A 87 3.78 2.29 -24.18
C THR A 87 2.69 2.31 -23.11
N PHE A 88 1.57 3.00 -23.40
CA PHE A 88 0.34 3.05 -22.58
C PHE A 88 0.06 1.71 -21.87
N PRO A 89 -0.50 1.74 -20.63
CA PRO A 89 -0.31 0.73 -19.59
C PRO A 89 -0.37 -0.71 -20.13
N THR A 90 0.77 -1.40 -20.05
CA THR A 90 0.95 -2.78 -20.49
C THR A 90 0.14 -3.76 -19.64
N VAL A 91 -0.14 -4.95 -20.19
CA VAL A 91 -0.92 -6.00 -19.51
C VAL A 91 -0.32 -6.34 -18.14
N ASP A 92 1.00 -6.37 -18.01
CA ASP A 92 1.71 -6.64 -16.75
C ASP A 92 1.42 -5.57 -15.67
N PHE A 93 1.21 -4.31 -16.06
CA PHE A 93 0.82 -3.24 -15.14
C PHE A 93 -0.60 -3.47 -14.60
N PHE A 94 -1.52 -3.90 -15.46
CA PHE A 94 -2.87 -4.25 -15.03
C PHE A 94 -2.90 -5.52 -14.17
N GLU A 95 -2.10 -6.54 -14.49
CA GLU A 95 -2.02 -7.77 -13.70
C GLU A 95 -1.51 -7.51 -12.28
N SER A 96 -0.45 -6.71 -12.15
CA SER A 96 0.10 -6.33 -10.83
C SER A 96 -0.89 -5.51 -10.00
N ILE A 97 -1.68 -4.64 -10.65
CA ILE A 97 -2.80 -3.90 -10.04
C ILE A 97 -3.86 -4.87 -9.49
N VAL A 98 -4.30 -5.85 -10.30
CA VAL A 98 -5.31 -6.83 -9.89
C VAL A 98 -4.81 -7.68 -8.72
N LEU A 99 -3.56 -8.14 -8.77
CA LEU A 99 -2.96 -8.96 -7.71
C LEU A 99 -2.86 -8.21 -6.37
N ILE A 100 -2.30 -7.00 -6.35
CA ILE A 100 -2.20 -6.18 -5.13
C ILE A 100 -3.59 -5.93 -4.54
N TYR A 101 -4.59 -5.73 -5.39
CA TYR A 101 -5.95 -5.46 -4.92
C TYR A 101 -6.62 -6.71 -4.35
N ALA A 102 -6.45 -7.87 -4.98
CA ALA A 102 -6.95 -9.14 -4.46
C ALA A 102 -6.36 -9.44 -3.07
N PHE A 103 -5.05 -9.21 -2.88
CA PHE A 103 -4.39 -9.36 -1.58
C PHE A 103 -4.89 -8.34 -0.55
N SER A 104 -5.03 -7.07 -0.94
CA SER A 104 -5.54 -6.01 -0.07
C SER A 104 -6.97 -6.32 0.40
N TRP A 105 -7.83 -6.77 -0.52
CA TRP A 105 -9.20 -7.17 -0.21
C TRP A 105 -9.25 -8.39 0.72
N LEU A 106 -8.41 -9.39 0.48
CA LEU A 106 -8.31 -10.57 1.36
C LEU A 106 -7.92 -10.17 2.78
N ILE A 107 -6.90 -9.33 2.95
CA ILE A 107 -6.47 -8.84 4.27
C ILE A 107 -7.60 -8.05 4.94
N SER A 108 -8.27 -7.17 4.20
CA SER A 108 -9.41 -6.41 4.71
C SER A 108 -10.55 -7.30 5.17
N TYR A 109 -10.91 -8.30 4.37
CA TYR A 109 -11.94 -9.28 4.71
C TYR A 109 -11.61 -10.04 5.99
N LEU A 110 -10.35 -10.47 6.14
CA LEU A 110 -9.88 -11.16 7.34
C LEU A 110 -9.93 -10.27 8.58
N ASN A 111 -9.54 -8.99 8.47
CA ASN A 111 -9.60 -8.03 9.58
C ASN A 111 -11.05 -7.76 9.99
N THR A 112 -11.94 -7.45 9.05
CA THR A 112 -13.37 -7.24 9.34
C THR A 112 -14.01 -8.48 9.99
N LYS A 113 -13.62 -9.69 9.57
CA LYS A 113 -14.09 -10.93 10.19
C LYS A 113 -13.57 -11.11 11.62
N LYS A 114 -12.33 -10.69 11.92
CA LYS A 114 -11.78 -10.68 13.28
C LYS A 114 -12.52 -9.67 14.16
N ASP A 115 -12.69 -8.44 13.69
CA ASP A 115 -13.39 -7.38 14.41
C ASP A 115 -14.83 -7.79 14.74
N ALA A 116 -15.54 -8.38 13.76
CA ALA A 116 -16.89 -8.90 13.97
C ALA A 116 -16.93 -10.06 14.99
N LYS A 117 -15.90 -10.92 15.01
CA LYS A 117 -15.80 -12.01 15.99
C LYS A 117 -15.54 -11.46 17.40
N GLU A 118 -14.65 -10.48 17.52
CA GLU A 118 -14.31 -9.83 18.78
C GLU A 118 -15.50 -9.08 19.37
N LEU A 119 -16.22 -8.32 18.54
CA LEU A 119 -17.45 -7.64 18.94
C LEU A 119 -18.52 -8.62 19.43
N ASN A 120 -18.72 -9.74 18.72
CA ASN A 120 -19.67 -10.77 19.14
C ASN A 120 -19.27 -11.45 20.45
N MET A 121 -17.97 -11.64 20.71
CA MET A 121 -17.49 -12.17 22.00
C MET A 121 -17.74 -11.19 23.14
N LEU A 122 -17.50 -9.89 22.93
CA LEU A 122 -17.79 -8.84 23.91
C LEU A 122 -19.29 -8.75 24.24
N LEU A 123 -20.15 -8.82 23.22
CA LEU A 123 -21.61 -8.82 23.40
C LEU A 123 -22.12 -10.07 24.15
N LYS A 124 -21.49 -11.23 23.93
CA LYS A 124 -21.85 -12.47 24.61
C LYS A 124 -21.48 -12.43 26.10
N ASN A 125 -20.33 -11.86 26.45
CA ASN A 125 -19.91 -11.72 27.85
C ASN A 125 -20.72 -10.65 28.61
N ASN A 126 -21.19 -9.59 27.94
CA ASN A 126 -22.06 -8.59 28.58
C ASN A 126 -23.51 -9.05 28.76
N LYS A 127 -23.97 -10.09 28.04
CA LYS A 127 -25.29 -10.70 28.24
C LYS A 127 -25.34 -11.75 29.34
N SER A 128 -24.20 -12.16 29.90
CA SER A 128 -24.12 -13.16 30.99
C SER A 128 -23.98 -12.55 32.39
N ILE A 129 -24.21 -11.24 32.52
CA ILE A 129 -24.38 -10.51 33.79
C ILE A 129 -25.85 -10.06 33.86
#